data_AF-A0A8T5BVL4-F1
#
_entry.id   AF-A0A8T5BVL4-F1
#
_cell.length_a   1.000
_cell.length_b   1.000
_cell.length_c   1.000
_cell.angle_alpha   90.00
_cell.angle_beta   90.00
_cell.angle_gamma   90.00
#
_symmetry.space_group_name_H-M   'P 1'
#
loop_
_entity.id
_entity.type
_entity.pdbx_description
1 polymer ?
#
loop_
_entity_poly.entity_id
_entity_poly.type
_entity_poly.pdbx_seq_one_letter_code
_entity_poly.pdbx_strand_id
1 'polypeptide(L)'
;MVKGLKFWKMHSLGNDYILIDNMDNKLATDLNNLARRLCERRYSVGADGLILACKSDVADVKMRIFNADGSEAEMCGNGIRCLTKFCYENGIIRQKSFDVETLAGIKRVWIIDIENDEVKTVRVNMGKPIFDRPLIPMVGEGKCIDEVLEVNGEVYKVTCLSVGTPHCIIFTHPVSSIPIARLSPTIEYTK
;
A
#
# COMPACT_ATOMS: atom_id res chain seq x y z
N MET A 1 27.02 -0.94 4.41
CA MET A 1 25.93 -0.41 5.27
C MET A 1 26.00 1.10 5.17
N VAL A 2 24.93 1.79 4.76
CA VAL A 2 24.95 3.26 4.64
C VAL A 2 25.00 3.84 6.06
N LYS A 3 26.13 4.44 6.45
CA LYS A 3 26.29 5.09 7.75
C LYS A 3 25.56 6.44 7.68
N GLY A 4 24.59 6.69 8.56
CA GLY A 4 23.88 7.98 8.63
C GLY A 4 22.69 8.14 7.66
N LEU A 5 21.99 7.06 7.31
CA LEU A 5 20.77 7.14 6.50
C LEU A 5 19.64 7.83 7.28
N LYS A 6 19.25 9.03 6.84
CA LYS A 6 18.10 9.76 7.39
C LYS A 6 16.81 9.10 6.91
N PHE A 7 15.89 8.84 7.83
CA PHE A 7 14.60 8.25 7.53
C PHE A 7 13.52 8.85 8.44
N TRP A 8 12.26 8.63 8.07
CA TRP A 8 11.08 8.98 8.84
C TRP A 8 10.28 7.73 9.10
N LYS A 9 9.75 7.60 10.32
CA LYS A 9 8.86 6.51 10.67
C LYS A 9 7.45 7.06 10.75
N MET A 10 6.54 6.52 9.95
CA MET A 10 5.16 6.99 9.86
C MET A 10 4.21 5.82 9.82
N HIS A 11 2.97 6.03 10.24
CA HIS A 11 1.91 5.04 10.06
C HIS A 11 0.63 5.70 9.56
N SER A 12 -0.21 4.91 8.91
CA SER A 12 -1.59 5.29 8.62
C SER A 12 -2.51 4.14 9.03
N LEU A 13 -3.40 4.40 9.98
CA LEU A 13 -4.35 3.41 10.51
C LEU A 13 -3.67 2.11 10.98
N GLY A 14 -2.55 2.23 11.69
CA GLY A 14 -1.78 1.10 12.25
C GLY A 14 -0.73 0.50 11.31
N ASN A 15 -0.84 0.69 10.00
CA ASN A 15 0.12 0.17 9.03
C ASN A 15 1.32 1.13 8.89
N ASP A 16 2.52 0.66 9.26
CA ASP A 16 3.68 1.51 9.52
C ASP A 16 4.85 1.31 8.54
N TYR A 17 5.46 2.43 8.13
CA TYR A 17 6.46 2.49 7.07
C TYR A 17 7.70 3.24 7.51
N ILE A 18 8.84 2.81 7.00
CA ILE A 18 10.07 3.61 6.97
C ILE A 18 10.05 4.39 5.66
N LEU A 19 10.11 5.72 5.73
CA LEU A 19 10.15 6.60 4.57
C LEU A 19 11.55 7.18 4.40
N ILE A 20 12.02 7.21 3.16
CA ILE A 20 13.33 7.77 2.79
C ILE A 20 13.15 8.75 1.64
N ASP A 21 13.75 9.92 1.79
CA ASP A 21 13.97 10.84 0.67
C ASP A 21 15.07 10.26 -0.24
N ASN A 22 14.68 9.89 -1.46
CA ASN A 22 15.58 9.42 -2.50
C ASN A 22 15.44 10.29 -3.77
N MET A 23 15.14 11.58 -3.61
CA MET A 23 15.01 12.51 -4.75
C MET A 23 16.34 12.76 -5.47
N ASP A 24 17.47 12.55 -4.80
CA ASP A 24 18.81 12.65 -5.38
C ASP A 24 19.33 11.35 -6.02
N ASN A 25 18.54 10.27 -5.97
CA ASN A 25 18.85 8.94 -6.49
C ASN A 25 20.16 8.32 -5.97
N LYS A 26 20.67 8.75 -4.80
CA LYS A 26 21.93 8.22 -4.25
C LYS A 26 21.76 6.97 -3.39
N LEU A 27 20.54 6.55 -3.09
CA LEU A 27 20.32 5.31 -2.35
C LEU A 27 20.71 4.11 -3.21
N ALA A 28 21.93 3.62 -3.02
CA ALA A 28 22.56 2.61 -3.86
C ALA A 28 21.96 1.22 -3.69
N THR A 29 22.15 0.46 -4.76
CA THR A 29 21.60 -0.85 -5.17
C THR A 29 21.33 -1.89 -4.07
N ASP A 30 20.24 -2.63 -4.31
CA ASP A 30 19.61 -3.66 -3.48
C ASP A 30 18.63 -3.16 -2.40
N LEU A 31 17.61 -2.44 -2.89
CA LEU A 31 16.49 -1.93 -2.09
C LEU A 31 15.67 -3.06 -1.45
N ASN A 32 15.59 -4.21 -2.12
CA ASN A 32 14.88 -5.38 -1.62
C ASN A 32 15.53 -5.90 -0.32
N ASN A 33 16.85 -6.08 -0.29
CA ASN A 33 17.53 -6.45 0.95
C ASN A 33 17.59 -5.31 1.97
N LEU A 34 17.64 -4.05 1.52
CA LEU A 34 17.51 -2.91 2.44
C LEU A 34 16.16 -2.95 3.18
N ALA A 35 15.07 -3.19 2.46
CA ALA A 35 13.74 -3.33 3.03
C ALA A 35 13.69 -4.47 4.05
N ARG A 36 14.14 -5.68 3.69
CA ARG A 36 14.22 -6.83 4.63
C ARG A 36 14.91 -6.47 5.93
N ARG A 37 16.10 -5.86 5.82
CA ARG A 37 16.93 -5.53 6.98
C ARG A 37 16.31 -4.43 7.84
N LEU A 38 15.75 -3.38 7.24
CA LEU A 38 15.19 -2.25 7.99
C LEU A 38 13.84 -2.59 8.62
N CYS A 39 13.01 -3.38 7.92
CA CYS A 39 11.68 -3.77 8.34
C CYS A 39 11.68 -4.89 9.39
N GLU A 40 12.80 -5.60 9.58
CA GLU A 40 12.94 -6.62 10.61
C GLU A 40 12.70 -6.04 12.00
N ARG A 41 11.58 -6.41 12.62
CA ARG A 41 11.22 -5.97 13.97
C ARG A 41 12.20 -6.59 14.98
N ARG A 42 12.39 -5.91 16.11
CA ARG A 42 13.29 -6.29 17.24
C ARG A 42 14.79 -6.13 16.98
N TYR A 43 15.26 -6.36 15.75
CA TYR A 43 16.68 -6.22 15.40
C TYR A 43 17.03 -4.90 14.71
N SER A 44 16.03 -4.27 14.09
CA SER A 44 16.16 -3.00 13.38
C SER A 44 15.04 -2.04 13.79
N VAL A 45 14.84 -0.98 12.99
CA VAL A 45 13.74 -0.02 13.18
C VAL A 45 12.39 -0.75 13.23
N GLY A 46 12.18 -1.73 12.35
CA GLY A 46 10.96 -2.54 12.28
C GLY A 46 9.83 -1.80 11.57
N ALA A 47 9.17 -2.42 10.60
CA ALA A 47 8.07 -1.83 9.82
C ALA A 47 7.29 -2.89 9.04
N ASP A 48 6.09 -2.54 8.58
CA ASP A 48 5.39 -3.33 7.57
C ASP A 48 6.03 -3.16 6.17
N GLY A 49 6.69 -2.01 5.93
CA GLY A 49 7.40 -1.77 4.67
C GLY A 49 8.33 -0.57 4.65
N LEU A 50 9.05 -0.43 3.54
CA LEU A 50 9.94 0.67 3.19
C LEU A 50 9.32 1.44 2.01
N ILE A 51 9.20 2.76 2.12
CA ILE A 51 8.73 3.65 1.06
C ILE A 51 9.85 4.63 0.70
N LEU A 52 10.06 4.83 -0.59
CA LEU A 52 10.98 5.82 -1.13
C LEU A 52 10.19 6.90 -1.86
N ALA A 53 10.48 8.16 -1.56
CA ALA A 53 10.14 9.29 -2.41
C ALA A 53 11.27 9.45 -3.44
N CYS A 54 10.97 9.19 -4.70
CA CYS A 54 11.93 9.22 -5.80
C CYS A 54 11.58 10.31 -6.80
N LYS A 55 12.57 10.76 -7.56
CA LYS A 55 12.32 11.61 -8.73
C LYS A 55 11.45 10.85 -9.75
N SER A 56 10.47 11.53 -10.33
CA SER A 56 9.63 11.06 -11.43
C SER A 56 9.88 11.89 -12.68
N ASP A 57 9.79 11.26 -13.85
CA ASP A 57 9.82 11.95 -15.15
C ASP A 57 8.41 12.24 -15.69
N VAL A 58 7.35 11.69 -15.05
CA VAL A 58 5.96 11.72 -15.54
C VAL A 58 4.95 12.23 -14.53
N ALA A 59 5.37 12.50 -13.29
CA ALA A 59 4.55 13.00 -12.18
C ALA A 59 5.38 13.92 -11.26
N ASP A 60 4.77 14.48 -10.22
CA ASP A 60 5.47 15.38 -9.28
C ASP A 60 6.46 14.62 -8.37
N VAL A 61 6.14 13.36 -8.04
CA VAL A 61 7.01 12.44 -7.29
C VAL A 61 6.70 10.99 -7.68
N LYS A 62 7.70 10.11 -7.56
CA LYS A 62 7.53 8.66 -7.71
C LYS A 62 7.56 7.98 -6.36
N MET A 63 6.58 7.11 -6.12
CA MET A 63 6.56 6.22 -4.97
C MET A 63 7.13 4.86 -5.37
N ARG A 64 8.10 4.37 -4.59
CA ARG A 64 8.45 2.94 -4.57
C ARG A 64 8.16 2.39 -3.18
N ILE A 65 7.53 1.23 -3.12
CA ILE A 65 7.15 0.59 -1.85
C ILE A 65 7.62 -0.85 -1.85
N PHE A 66 8.34 -1.22 -0.80
CA PHE A 66 8.82 -2.57 -0.56
C PHE A 66 8.19 -3.11 0.71
N ASN A 67 7.65 -4.32 0.64
CA ASN A 67 7.15 -5.05 1.79
C ASN A 67 8.32 -5.48 2.69
N ALA A 68 8.01 -5.87 3.93
CA ALA A 68 9.01 -6.36 4.88
C ALA A 68 9.81 -7.59 4.38
N ASP A 69 9.25 -8.39 3.47
CA ASP A 69 9.93 -9.52 2.83
C ASP A 69 10.82 -9.11 1.64
N GLY A 70 10.91 -7.81 1.35
CA GLY A 70 11.69 -7.23 0.25
C GLY A 70 11.02 -7.30 -1.12
N SER A 71 9.80 -7.81 -1.26
CA SER A 71 9.03 -7.70 -2.51
C SER A 71 8.60 -6.25 -2.77
N GLU A 72 8.57 -5.82 -4.02
CA GLU A 72 8.08 -4.47 -4.39
C GLU A 72 6.57 -4.56 -4.67
N ALA A 73 5.77 -3.74 -3.98
CA ALA A 73 4.32 -3.72 -4.13
C ALA A 73 3.88 -2.68 -5.16
N GLU A 74 2.77 -2.93 -5.86
CA GLU A 74 2.35 -2.04 -6.95
C GLU A 74 1.77 -0.71 -6.44
N MET A 75 1.06 -0.78 -5.31
CA MET A 75 0.32 0.31 -4.70
C MET A 75 0.01 -0.01 -3.23
N CYS A 76 -0.04 1.02 -2.39
CA CYS A 76 -0.63 0.92 -1.06
C CYS A 76 -1.32 2.23 -0.67
N GLY A 77 -2.63 2.16 -0.41
CA GLY A 77 -3.43 3.33 -0.03
C GLY A 77 -2.98 3.96 1.29
N ASN A 78 -2.49 3.17 2.25
CA ASN A 78 -1.93 3.68 3.51
C ASN A 78 -0.58 4.35 3.27
N GLY A 79 0.30 3.68 2.52
CA GLY A 79 1.64 4.16 2.20
C GLY A 79 1.63 5.49 1.44
N ILE A 80 0.78 5.64 0.43
CA ILE A 80 0.70 6.88 -0.35
C ILE A 80 0.19 8.07 0.47
N ARG A 81 -0.66 7.86 1.51
CA ARG A 81 -1.02 8.93 2.45
C ARG A 81 0.18 9.36 3.30
N CYS A 82 0.97 8.41 3.80
CA CYS A 82 2.22 8.71 4.50
C CYS A 82 3.20 9.46 3.59
N LEU A 83 3.39 9.00 2.34
CA LEU A 83 4.24 9.66 1.36
C LEU A 83 3.77 11.10 1.08
N THR A 84 2.46 11.31 0.93
CA THR A 84 1.89 12.63 0.62
C THR A 84 2.22 13.62 1.74
N LYS A 85 1.98 13.22 3.01
CA LYS A 85 2.36 14.00 4.19
C LYS A 85 3.86 14.26 4.23
N PHE A 86 4.66 13.21 4.02
CA PHE A 86 6.11 13.29 4.01
C PHE A 86 6.65 14.29 2.99
N CYS A 87 6.17 14.25 1.75
CA CYS A 87 6.61 15.16 0.70
C CYS A 87 6.28 16.62 1.04
N TYR A 88 5.10 16.86 1.62
CA TYR A 88 4.68 18.21 2.02
C TYR A 88 5.51 18.76 3.16
N GLU A 89 5.60 18.03 4.27
CA GLU A 89 6.25 18.51 5.50
C GLU A 89 7.77 18.66 5.33
N ASN A 90 8.40 17.86 4.46
CA ASN A 90 9.83 17.98 4.15
C ASN A 90 10.14 18.93 2.99
N GLY A 91 9.13 19.61 2.43
CA GLY A 91 9.30 20.61 1.38
C GLY A 91 9.74 20.05 0.03
N ILE A 92 9.57 18.74 -0.20
CA ILE A 92 9.78 18.10 -1.51
C ILE A 92 8.72 18.62 -2.49
N ILE A 93 7.47 18.74 -2.04
CA ILE A 93 6.34 19.27 -2.79
C ILE A 93 5.56 20.19 -1.86
N ARG A 94 5.25 21.43 -2.25
CA ARG A 94 4.47 22.37 -1.42
C ARG A 94 3.06 22.63 -1.92
N GLN A 95 2.68 22.02 -3.05
CA GLN A 95 1.31 22.02 -3.54
C GLN A 95 0.42 21.15 -2.66
N LYS A 96 -0.84 21.57 -2.45
CA LYS A 96 -1.84 20.78 -1.71
C LYS A 96 -2.46 19.65 -2.53
N SER A 97 -2.19 19.60 -3.83
CA SER A 97 -2.63 18.52 -4.71
C SER A 97 -1.60 18.29 -5.80
N PHE A 98 -1.23 17.03 -6.01
CA PHE A 98 -0.15 16.64 -6.92
C PHE A 98 -0.33 15.19 -7.34
N ASP A 99 0.40 14.80 -8.37
CA ASP A 99 0.36 13.48 -8.97
C ASP A 99 1.55 12.64 -8.49
N VAL A 100 1.26 11.39 -8.12
CA VAL A 100 2.25 10.42 -7.63
C VAL A 100 2.34 9.27 -8.63
N GLU A 101 3.52 9.05 -9.21
CA GLU A 101 3.81 7.87 -10.03
C GLU A 101 3.92 6.63 -9.12
N THR A 102 3.15 5.58 -9.41
CA THR A 102 3.27 4.27 -8.78
C THR A 102 3.31 3.18 -9.86
N LEU A 103 3.66 1.93 -9.49
CA LEU A 103 3.62 0.80 -10.42
C LEU A 103 2.18 0.52 -10.92
N ALA A 104 1.15 0.81 -10.11
CA ALA A 104 -0.26 0.78 -10.52
C ALA A 104 -0.72 2.03 -11.29
N GLY A 105 0.21 2.79 -11.87
CA GLY A 105 -0.03 4.02 -12.61
C GLY A 105 -0.10 5.29 -11.74
N ILE A 106 -0.27 6.44 -12.38
CA ILE A 106 -0.29 7.74 -11.70
C ILE A 106 -1.55 7.88 -10.82
N LYS A 107 -1.36 8.33 -9.57
CA LYS A 107 -2.43 8.60 -8.60
C LYS A 107 -2.42 10.06 -8.21
N ARG A 108 -3.57 10.72 -8.37
CA ARG A 108 -3.79 12.07 -7.84
C ARG A 108 -4.04 12.02 -6.34
N VAL A 109 -3.37 12.88 -5.59
CA VAL A 109 -3.57 13.05 -4.15
C VAL A 109 -3.95 14.48 -3.81
N TRP A 110 -4.65 14.65 -2.68
CA TRP A 110 -5.02 15.94 -2.13
C TRP A 110 -4.81 15.95 -0.62
N ILE A 111 -4.16 17.00 -0.14
CA ILE A 111 -4.12 17.35 1.27
C ILE A 111 -5.40 18.13 1.57
N ILE A 112 -6.27 17.53 2.38
CA ILE A 112 -7.59 18.09 2.69
C ILE A 112 -7.53 18.96 3.94
N ASP A 113 -6.61 18.66 4.85
CA ASP A 113 -6.51 19.34 6.14
C ASP A 113 -5.06 19.47 6.61
N ILE A 114 -4.74 20.65 7.13
CA ILE A 114 -3.43 21.05 7.64
C ILE A 114 -3.65 21.87 8.91
N GLU A 115 -3.02 21.47 10.00
CA GLU A 115 -3.04 22.18 11.27
C GLU A 115 -1.60 22.45 11.71
N ASN A 116 -1.25 23.70 12.00
CA ASN A 116 0.10 24.10 12.42
C ASN A 116 1.22 23.62 11.47
N ASP A 117 0.99 23.74 10.15
CA ASP A 117 1.87 23.24 9.07
C ASP A 117 2.06 21.70 9.05
N GLU A 118 1.27 20.96 9.83
CA GLU A 118 1.25 19.50 9.82
C GLU A 118 0.05 18.97 9.03
N VAL A 119 0.29 18.04 8.11
CA VAL A 119 -0.78 17.40 7.34
C VAL A 119 -1.55 16.42 8.23
N LYS A 120 -2.88 16.61 8.33
CA LYS A 120 -3.77 15.74 9.11
C LYS A 120 -4.54 14.75 8.25
N THR A 121 -5.07 15.21 7.12
CA THR A 121 -5.92 14.39 6.26
C THR A 121 -5.47 14.43 4.80
N VAL A 122 -5.31 13.24 4.22
CA VAL A 122 -4.98 13.04 2.81
C VAL A 122 -6.09 12.25 2.14
N ARG A 123 -6.57 12.76 1.00
CA ARG A 123 -7.45 12.05 0.07
C ARG A 123 -6.62 11.52 -1.09
N VAL A 124 -6.91 10.29 -1.51
CA VAL A 124 -6.19 9.60 -2.59
C VAL A 124 -7.20 9.15 -3.63
N ASN A 125 -6.90 9.39 -4.91
CA ASN A 125 -7.67 8.81 -6.00
C ASN A 125 -7.24 7.34 -6.20
N MET A 126 -8.05 6.41 -5.72
CA MET A 126 -7.81 4.97 -5.88
C MET A 126 -8.16 4.46 -7.29
N GLY A 127 -8.78 5.30 -8.14
CA GLY A 127 -9.31 4.89 -9.42
C GLY A 127 -10.68 4.22 -9.31
N LYS A 128 -11.07 3.50 -10.36
CA LYS A 128 -12.33 2.75 -10.41
C LYS A 128 -12.09 1.29 -9.99
N PRO A 129 -13.03 0.67 -9.26
CA PRO A 129 -12.96 -0.75 -8.98
C PRO A 129 -13.10 -1.56 -10.27
N ILE A 130 -12.36 -2.65 -10.35
CA ILE A 130 -12.38 -3.63 -11.43
C ILE A 130 -13.06 -4.90 -10.92
N PHE A 131 -14.06 -5.39 -11.63
CA PHE A 131 -14.85 -6.57 -11.22
C PHE A 131 -14.63 -7.80 -12.10
N ASP A 132 -14.02 -7.63 -13.28
CA ASP A 132 -13.84 -8.73 -14.23
C ASP A 132 -12.70 -9.64 -13.75
N ARG A 133 -12.97 -10.93 -13.61
CA ARG A 133 -12.05 -11.93 -13.04
C ARG A 133 -10.64 -11.93 -13.65
N PRO A 134 -10.46 -11.85 -14.99
CA PRO A 134 -9.13 -11.83 -15.60
C PRO A 134 -8.27 -10.63 -15.19
N LEU A 135 -8.89 -9.54 -14.74
CA LEU A 135 -8.21 -8.32 -14.30
C LEU A 135 -8.04 -8.25 -12.77
N ILE A 136 -8.58 -9.23 -12.02
CA ILE A 136 -8.40 -9.40 -10.56
C ILE A 136 -7.39 -10.52 -10.23
N PRO A 137 -6.68 -11.04 -11.24
CA PRO A 137 -6.10 -12.41 -11.25
C PRO A 137 -6.93 -13.56 -10.66
N MET A 138 -8.22 -13.64 -10.96
CA MET A 138 -9.13 -14.68 -10.44
C MET A 138 -9.49 -15.71 -11.52
N VAL A 139 -9.58 -17.00 -11.17
CA VAL A 139 -10.02 -18.06 -12.10
C VAL A 139 -11.51 -17.91 -12.42
N GLY A 140 -11.93 -18.32 -13.63
CA GLY A 140 -13.32 -18.30 -14.09
C GLY A 140 -13.64 -17.15 -15.05
N GLU A 141 -14.90 -17.05 -15.43
CA GLU A 141 -15.38 -16.05 -16.40
C GLU A 141 -16.35 -15.04 -15.74
N GLY A 142 -16.46 -13.85 -16.33
CA GLY A 142 -17.34 -12.80 -15.84
C GLY A 142 -16.86 -12.15 -14.53
N LYS A 143 -17.82 -11.76 -13.69
CA LYS A 143 -17.60 -11.06 -12.42
C LYS A 143 -17.95 -11.97 -11.26
N CYS A 144 -17.20 -11.88 -10.16
CA CYS A 144 -17.52 -12.56 -8.92
C CYS A 144 -18.33 -11.63 -8.00
N ILE A 145 -19.66 -11.74 -8.02
CA ILE A 145 -20.56 -10.93 -7.19
C ILE A 145 -21.57 -11.85 -6.51
N ASP A 146 -21.57 -11.85 -5.18
CA ASP A 146 -22.41 -12.72 -4.33
C ASP A 146 -22.29 -14.22 -4.67
N GLU A 147 -21.12 -14.65 -5.14
CA GLU A 147 -20.89 -16.03 -5.55
C GLU A 147 -20.52 -16.92 -4.36
N VAL A 148 -20.82 -18.21 -4.50
CA VAL A 148 -20.53 -19.22 -3.48
C VAL A 148 -19.05 -19.59 -3.51
N LEU A 149 -18.38 -19.46 -2.36
CA LEU A 149 -17.02 -19.93 -2.13
C LEU A 149 -17.06 -20.97 -1.01
N GLU A 150 -16.70 -22.21 -1.33
CA GLU A 150 -16.54 -23.28 -0.35
C GLU A 150 -15.06 -23.37 0.07
N VAL A 151 -14.79 -23.20 1.36
CA VAL A 151 -13.44 -23.24 1.93
C VAL A 151 -13.47 -24.03 3.23
N ASN A 152 -12.67 -25.09 3.32
CA ASN A 152 -12.61 -25.98 4.49
C ASN A 152 -13.97 -26.58 4.90
N GLY A 153 -14.84 -26.87 3.93
CA GLY A 153 -16.19 -27.40 4.16
C GLY A 153 -17.20 -26.38 4.68
N GLU A 154 -16.83 -25.09 4.72
CA GLU A 154 -17.72 -24.00 5.04
C GLU A 154 -18.06 -23.20 3.78
N VAL A 155 -19.31 -22.74 3.70
CA VAL A 155 -19.84 -22.07 2.53
C VAL A 155 -19.99 -20.58 2.83
N TYR A 156 -19.33 -19.76 2.01
CA TYR A 156 -19.36 -18.31 2.09
C TYR A 156 -19.93 -17.72 0.81
N LYS A 157 -20.52 -16.53 0.93
CA LYS A 157 -20.80 -15.68 -0.24
C LYS A 157 -19.74 -14.61 -0.35
N VAL A 158 -19.16 -14.48 -1.54
CA VAL A 158 -18.06 -13.57 -1.82
C VAL A 158 -18.37 -12.62 -2.97
N THR A 159 -17.84 -11.41 -2.86
CA THR A 159 -17.72 -10.48 -3.99
C THR A 159 -16.24 -10.13 -4.14
N CYS A 160 -15.69 -10.34 -5.33
CA CYS A 160 -14.28 -10.04 -5.60
C CYS A 160 -14.16 -8.81 -6.51
N LEU A 161 -13.18 -7.97 -6.20
CA LEU A 161 -12.84 -6.80 -7.00
C LEU A 161 -11.38 -6.39 -6.79
N SER A 162 -10.86 -5.55 -7.68
CA SER A 162 -9.54 -4.93 -7.52
C SER A 162 -9.65 -3.41 -7.52
N VAL A 163 -8.90 -2.76 -6.62
CA VAL A 163 -8.67 -1.31 -6.60
C VAL A 163 -7.18 -0.99 -6.78
N GLY A 164 -6.50 -1.82 -7.59
CA GLY A 164 -5.04 -1.85 -7.73
C GLY A 164 -4.39 -3.04 -7.01
N THR A 165 -5.11 -3.68 -6.09
CA THR A 165 -4.77 -4.99 -5.52
C THR A 165 -6.05 -5.85 -5.43
N PRO A 166 -5.95 -7.20 -5.53
CA PRO A 166 -7.11 -8.08 -5.41
C PRO A 166 -7.75 -8.04 -4.01
N HIS A 167 -9.08 -8.04 -3.95
CA HIS A 167 -9.87 -8.12 -2.72
C HIS A 167 -10.97 -9.17 -2.86
N CYS A 168 -11.17 -9.97 -1.81
CA CYS A 168 -12.28 -10.90 -1.66
C CYS A 168 -13.13 -10.48 -0.44
N ILE A 169 -14.39 -10.13 -0.67
CA ILE A 169 -15.26 -9.52 0.35
C ILE A 169 -16.32 -10.51 0.78
N ILE A 170 -16.38 -10.79 2.08
CA ILE A 170 -17.44 -11.55 2.74
C ILE A 170 -18.26 -10.59 3.61
N PHE A 171 -19.56 -10.50 3.34
CA PHE A 171 -20.47 -9.76 4.21
C PHE A 171 -20.85 -10.62 5.41
N THR A 172 -20.67 -10.08 6.61
CA THR A 172 -20.99 -10.77 7.86
C THR A 172 -21.51 -9.79 8.90
N HIS A 173 -22.33 -10.28 9.83
CA HIS A 173 -22.74 -9.52 10.99
C HIS A 173 -22.97 -10.46 12.20
N PRO A 174 -22.26 -10.26 13.33
CA PRO A 174 -21.17 -9.31 13.58
C PRO A 174 -19.84 -9.76 12.96
N VAL A 175 -18.88 -8.84 12.76
CA VAL A 175 -17.53 -9.16 12.22
C VAL A 175 -16.81 -10.22 13.05
N SER A 176 -17.03 -10.24 14.38
CA SER A 176 -16.46 -11.22 15.30
C SER A 176 -16.91 -12.66 15.07
N SER A 177 -17.94 -12.89 14.25
CA SER A 177 -18.42 -14.23 13.91
C SER A 177 -17.51 -14.96 12.91
N ILE A 178 -16.68 -14.23 12.16
CA ILE A 178 -15.79 -14.84 11.16
C ILE A 178 -14.44 -15.19 11.81
N PRO A 179 -13.98 -16.45 11.72
CA PRO A 179 -12.68 -16.85 12.24
C PRO A 179 -11.56 -16.42 11.29
N ILE A 180 -11.29 -15.10 11.22
CA ILE A 180 -10.37 -14.46 10.25
C ILE A 180 -9.00 -15.16 10.23
N ALA A 181 -8.40 -15.44 11.38
CA ALA A 181 -7.07 -16.05 11.47
C ALA A 181 -7.00 -17.45 10.83
N ARG A 182 -8.10 -18.21 10.87
CA ARG A 182 -8.19 -19.54 10.25
C ARG A 182 -8.55 -19.43 8.77
N LEU A 183 -9.45 -18.51 8.42
CA LEU A 183 -10.01 -18.40 7.08
C LEU A 183 -9.07 -17.69 6.10
N SER A 184 -8.40 -16.61 6.55
CA SER A 184 -7.62 -15.71 5.69
C SER A 184 -6.54 -16.43 4.88
N PRO A 185 -5.67 -17.29 5.46
CA PRO A 185 -4.64 -17.96 4.66
C PRO A 185 -5.25 -18.88 3.61
N THR A 186 -6.38 -19.53 3.93
CA THR A 186 -6.99 -20.46 2.99
C THR A 186 -7.56 -19.71 1.78
N ILE A 187 -8.23 -18.57 2.01
CA ILE A 187 -8.75 -17.73 0.92
C ILE A 187 -7.61 -17.09 0.12
N GLU A 188 -6.56 -16.59 0.77
CA GLU A 188 -5.42 -15.92 0.12
C GLU A 188 -4.73 -16.80 -0.93
N TYR A 189 -4.61 -18.10 -0.68
CA TYR A 189 -4.00 -19.05 -1.61
C TYR A 189 -5.00 -19.82 -2.49
N THR A 190 -6.30 -19.57 -2.35
CA THR A 190 -7.34 -20.12 -3.23
C THR A 190 -7.44 -19.26 -4.49
N LYS A 191 -7.39 -19.90 -5.67
CA LYS A 191 -7.40 -19.23 -6.99
C LYS A 191 -8.78 -19.21 -7.62
#